data_AF-A0A2J8W3Y5-F1
#
_entry.id   AF-A0A2J8W3Y5-F1
#
_cell.length_a   1.000
_cell.length_b   1.000
_cell.length_c   1.000
_cell.angle_alpha   90.00
_cell.angle_beta   90.00
_cell.angle_gamma   90.00
#
_symmetry.space_group_name_H-M   'P 1'
#
loop_
_entity.id
_entity.type
_entity.pdbx_description
1 polymer ?
#
loop_
_entity_poly.entity_id
_entity_poly.type
_entity_poly.pdbx_seq_one_letter_code
_entity_poly.pdbx_strand_id
1 'polypeptide(L)'
;FANAPNARSLLSMLKDISAQIIQRAWLSHTNKMIFQLLKHAICAAEFCVTHEILKKVAPLEAKLIKDPTMQCKIRFRFRGETFPPFIVFKIFLHTDGHGYKYFSGKNVLMPSSKVTFHDVHFMLT
;
A
#
# COMPACT_ATOMS: atom_id res chain seq x y z
N PHE A 1 -14.31 -25.53 47.37
CA PHE A 1 -14.12 -24.09 47.65
C PHE A 1 -12.90 -23.62 46.86
N ALA A 2 -13.10 -22.79 45.84
CA ALA A 2 -11.99 -22.26 45.03
C ALA A 2 -11.11 -21.37 45.91
N ASN A 3 -9.81 -21.66 45.96
CA ASN A 3 -8.85 -20.94 46.80
C ASN A 3 -8.66 -19.53 46.21
N ALA A 4 -8.94 -18.48 47.00
CA ALA A 4 -8.82 -17.11 46.54
C ALA A 4 -7.35 -16.81 46.14
N PRO A 5 -7.10 -16.13 45.01
CA PRO A 5 -5.73 -15.84 44.57
C PRO A 5 -5.02 -14.99 45.62
N ASN A 6 -3.80 -15.38 46.00
CA ASN A 6 -3.03 -14.65 47.00
C ASN A 6 -2.67 -13.24 46.47
N ALA A 7 -2.53 -12.25 47.35
CA ALA A 7 -2.30 -10.85 46.98
C ALA A 7 -1.02 -10.62 46.12
N ARG A 8 0.03 -11.43 46.30
CA ARG A 8 1.25 -11.37 45.46
C ARG A 8 0.98 -11.84 44.02
N SER A 9 0.13 -12.85 43.84
CA SER A 9 -0.27 -13.32 42.52
C SER A 9 -1.08 -12.27 41.75
N LEU A 10 -1.97 -11.56 42.44
CA LEU A 10 -2.74 -10.46 41.87
C LEU A 10 -1.83 -9.29 41.45
N LEU A 11 -0.87 -8.93 42.29
CA LEU A 11 0.10 -7.87 41.98
C LEU A 11 0.96 -8.22 40.76
N SER A 12 1.40 -9.48 40.64
CA SER A 12 2.15 -9.93 39.46
C SER A 12 1.29 -9.82 38.19
N MET A 13 0.04 -10.30 38.25
CA MET A 13 -0.89 -10.22 37.13
C MET A 13 -1.13 -8.77 36.69
N LEU A 14 -1.30 -7.84 37.63
CA LEU A 14 -1.49 -6.41 37.33
C LEU A 14 -0.24 -5.79 36.67
N LYS A 15 0.96 -6.19 37.09
CA LYS A 15 2.21 -5.76 36.44
C LYS A 15 2.30 -6.25 35.01
N ASP A 16 1.95 -7.51 34.77
CA ASP A 16 1.97 -8.10 33.42
C ASP A 16 0.95 -7.42 32.49
N ILE A 17 -0.28 -7.16 32.98
CA ILE A 17 -1.30 -6.43 32.23
C ILE A 17 -0.81 -5.01 31.90
N SER A 18 -0.23 -4.32 32.88
CA SER A 18 0.29 -2.96 32.69
C SER A 18 1.44 -2.94 31.68
N ALA A 19 2.37 -3.91 31.75
CA ALA A 19 3.45 -4.06 30.79
C ALA A 19 2.91 -4.31 29.36
N GLN A 20 1.91 -5.18 29.21
CA GLN A 20 1.28 -5.45 27.91
C GLN A 20 0.60 -4.20 27.32
N ILE A 21 -0.08 -3.40 28.15
CA ILE A 21 -0.70 -2.14 27.72
C ILE A 21 0.36 -1.18 27.18
N ILE A 22 1.44 -0.98 27.94
CA ILE A 22 2.55 -0.10 27.55
C ILE A 22 3.20 -0.59 26.25
N GLN A 23 3.48 -1.88 26.13
CA GLN A 23 4.08 -2.47 24.94
C GLN A 23 3.19 -2.29 23.70
N ARG A 24 1.88 -2.54 23.82
CA ARG A 24 0.92 -2.36 22.72
C ARG A 24 0.80 -0.89 22.31
N ALA A 25 0.77 0.02 23.28
CA ALA A 25 0.74 1.46 23.03
C ALA A 25 2.01 1.92 22.28
N TRP A 26 3.19 1.46 22.73
CA TRP A 26 4.46 1.75 22.09
C TRP A 26 4.55 1.21 20.66
N LEU A 27 4.13 -0.04 20.44
CA LEU A 27 4.10 -0.64 19.11
C LEU A 27 3.15 0.11 18.18
N SER A 28 1.96 0.49 18.67
CA SER A 28 1.00 1.30 17.91
C SER A 28 1.57 2.66 17.52
N HIS A 29 2.23 3.34 18.46
CA HIS A 29 2.89 4.62 18.21
C HIS A 29 3.98 4.48 17.13
N THR A 30 4.83 3.47 17.27
CA THR A 30 5.92 3.20 16.32
C THR A 30 5.37 2.89 14.92
N ASN A 31 4.35 2.03 14.82
CA ASN A 31 3.72 1.71 13.54
C ASN A 31 3.12 2.95 12.86
N LYS A 32 2.50 3.86 13.63
CA LYS A 32 1.98 5.13 13.10
C LYS A 32 3.10 6.03 12.58
N MET A 33 4.22 6.14 13.31
CA MET A 33 5.38 6.91 12.85
C MET A 33 5.97 6.34 11.55
N ILE A 34 6.15 5.02 11.48
CA ILE A 34 6.66 4.36 10.27
C ILE A 34 5.68 4.55 9.11
N PHE A 35 4.37 4.42 9.34
CA PHE A 35 3.37 4.67 8.31
C PHE A 35 3.43 6.10 7.77
N GLN A 36 3.62 7.10 8.63
CA GLN A 36 3.82 8.48 8.21
C GLN A 36 5.08 8.61 7.34
N LEU A 37 6.20 8.02 7.75
CA LEU A 37 7.44 8.06 6.96
C LEU A 37 7.24 7.39 5.59
N LEU A 38 6.63 6.21 5.56
CA LEU A 38 6.30 5.49 4.33
C LEU A 38 5.41 6.33 3.42
N LYS A 39 4.41 7.03 3.96
CA LYS A 39 3.54 7.92 3.18
C LYS A 39 4.35 9.00 2.47
N HIS A 40 5.28 9.66 3.17
CA HIS A 40 6.14 10.67 2.55
C HIS A 40 7.08 10.06 1.51
N ALA A 41 7.68 8.90 1.81
CA ALA A 41 8.58 8.20 0.88
C ALA A 41 7.86 7.82 -0.41
N ILE A 42 6.63 7.30 -0.32
CA ILE A 42 5.84 6.95 -1.50
C ILE A 42 5.42 8.19 -2.28
N CYS A 43 4.95 9.25 -1.62
CA CYS A 43 4.62 10.49 -2.31
C CYS A 43 5.83 11.04 -3.07
N ALA A 44 7.03 11.03 -2.47
CA ALA A 44 8.25 11.42 -3.18
C ALA A 44 8.57 10.47 -4.35
N ALA A 45 8.37 9.17 -4.15
CA ALA A 45 8.60 8.17 -5.18
C ALA A 45 7.72 8.38 -6.42
N GLU A 46 6.46 8.81 -6.25
CA GLU A 46 5.53 9.13 -7.35
C GLU A 46 6.11 10.17 -8.32
N PHE A 47 6.86 11.16 -7.82
CA PHE A 47 7.40 12.24 -8.63
C PHE A 47 8.84 12.00 -9.10
N CYS A 48 9.67 11.35 -8.28
CA CYS A 48 11.11 11.31 -8.52
C CYS A 48 11.61 10.01 -9.15
N VAL A 49 11.02 8.86 -8.82
CA VAL A 49 11.60 7.55 -9.14
C VAL A 49 10.62 6.52 -9.67
N THR A 50 9.39 6.93 -10.01
CA THR A 50 8.32 6.06 -10.52
C THR A 50 8.77 5.13 -11.64
N HIS A 51 9.44 5.65 -12.67
CA HIS A 51 9.90 4.83 -13.80
C HIS A 51 10.93 3.77 -13.36
N GLU A 52 11.87 4.14 -12.50
CA GLU A 52 12.90 3.21 -12.01
C GLU A 52 12.31 2.11 -11.12
N ILE A 53 11.29 2.45 -10.32
CA ILE A 53 10.54 1.47 -9.53
C ILE A 53 9.83 0.51 -10.48
N LEU A 54 9.04 1.02 -11.45
CA LEU A 54 8.34 0.17 -12.40
C LEU A 54 9.28 -0.69 -13.23
N LYS A 55 10.42 -0.18 -13.67
CA LYS A 55 11.38 -0.95 -14.44
C LYS A 55 11.82 -2.23 -13.71
N LYS A 56 11.85 -2.19 -12.37
CA LYS A 56 12.19 -3.34 -11.54
C LYS A 56 11.00 -4.26 -11.26
N VAL A 57 9.82 -3.70 -11.02
CA VAL A 57 8.66 -4.46 -10.50
C VAL A 57 7.61 -4.80 -11.57
N ALA A 58 7.56 -4.02 -12.64
CA ALA A 58 6.54 -4.04 -13.70
C ALA A 58 7.14 -3.44 -15.01
N PRO A 59 8.11 -4.13 -15.64
CA PRO A 59 8.91 -3.58 -16.74
C PRO A 59 8.10 -3.33 -18.03
N LEU A 60 6.97 -4.02 -18.23
CA LEU A 60 6.09 -3.79 -19.38
C LEU A 60 5.36 -2.45 -19.23
N GLU A 61 4.85 -2.18 -18.04
CA GLU A 61 4.19 -0.93 -17.66
C GLU A 61 5.17 0.24 -17.67
N ALA A 62 6.44 0.01 -17.28
CA ALA A 62 7.49 1.02 -17.37
C ALA A 62 7.69 1.52 -18.81
N LYS A 63 7.64 0.62 -19.80
CA LYS A 63 7.77 0.98 -21.22
C LYS A 63 6.59 1.83 -21.69
N LEU A 64 5.36 1.48 -21.27
CA LEU A 64 4.14 2.21 -21.64
C LEU A 64 4.19 3.68 -21.19
N ILE A 65 4.76 3.95 -20.02
CA ILE A 65 4.77 5.29 -19.43
C ILE A 65 5.86 6.18 -20.02
N LYS A 66 6.87 5.56 -20.65
CA LYS A 66 7.90 6.27 -21.40
C LYS A 66 7.42 6.67 -22.80
N ASP A 67 6.28 6.15 -23.25
CA ASP A 67 5.70 6.51 -24.54
C ASP A 67 5.17 7.96 -24.51
N PRO A 68 5.77 8.90 -25.27
CA PRO A 68 5.37 10.31 -25.28
C PRO A 68 3.95 10.54 -25.79
N THR A 69 3.40 9.59 -26.54
CA THR A 69 2.03 9.66 -27.09
C THR A 69 0.97 9.34 -26.04
N MET A 70 1.38 8.71 -24.93
CA MET A 70 0.52 8.27 -23.84
C MET A 70 0.77 9.15 -22.60
N GLN A 71 -0.10 10.13 -22.37
CA GLN A 71 -0.04 10.93 -21.15
C GLN A 71 -0.49 10.07 -19.94
N CYS A 72 0.46 9.38 -19.32
CA CYS A 72 0.22 8.48 -18.18
C CYS A 72 0.66 9.10 -16.84
N LYS A 73 -0.14 8.91 -15.79
CA LYS A 73 0.19 9.26 -14.40
C LYS A 73 0.10 8.03 -13.51
N ILE A 74 1.10 7.82 -12.66
CA ILE A 74 1.06 6.77 -11.64
C ILE A 74 0.67 7.35 -10.30
N ARG A 75 -0.08 6.56 -9.54
CA ARG A 75 -0.26 6.76 -8.12
C ARG A 75 -0.02 5.47 -7.35
N PHE A 76 0.87 5.52 -6.38
CA PHE A 76 1.07 4.45 -5.42
C PHE A 76 0.02 4.57 -4.30
N ARG A 77 -0.37 3.43 -3.72
CA ARG A 77 -1.34 3.34 -2.64
C ARG A 77 -0.94 2.25 -1.68
N PHE A 78 -1.25 2.46 -0.40
CA PHE A 78 -1.20 1.40 0.58
C PHE A 78 -2.44 0.52 0.49
N ARG A 79 -2.26 -0.78 0.69
CA ARG A 79 -3.30 -1.79 0.87
C ARG A 79 -2.96 -2.69 2.06
N GLY A 80 -3.95 -3.41 2.57
CA GLY A 80 -3.83 -4.27 3.74
C GLY A 80 -4.61 -3.73 4.94
N GLU A 81 -5.09 -4.66 5.76
CA GLU A 81 -5.87 -4.37 6.97
C GLU A 81 -4.97 -4.26 8.23
N THR A 82 -3.77 -4.83 8.15
CA THR A 82 -2.80 -4.87 9.25
C THR A 82 -1.45 -4.28 8.81
N PHE A 83 -0.66 -3.83 9.78
CA PHE A 83 0.69 -3.30 9.54
C PHE A 83 1.71 -4.45 9.43
N PRO A 84 2.72 -4.36 8.54
CA PRO A 84 2.98 -3.28 7.58
C PRO A 84 2.05 -3.32 6.36
N PRO A 85 1.64 -2.17 5.80
CA PRO A 85 0.81 -2.14 4.60
C PRO A 85 1.60 -2.58 3.37
N PHE A 86 0.93 -3.26 2.45
CA PHE A 86 1.44 -3.54 1.10
C PHE A 86 1.32 -2.30 0.23
N ILE A 87 2.22 -2.15 -0.75
CA ILE A 87 2.16 -1.05 -1.71
C ILE A 87 1.61 -1.59 -3.02
N VAL A 88 0.69 -0.84 -3.63
CA VAL A 88 0.19 -1.10 -4.98
C VAL A 88 0.27 0.17 -5.81
N PHE A 89 0.17 0.07 -7.12
CA PHE A 89 0.13 1.23 -8.00
C PHE A 89 -1.06 1.19 -8.96
N LYS A 90 -1.51 2.38 -9.35
CA LYS A 90 -2.58 2.59 -10.34
C LYS A 90 -2.06 3.52 -11.43
N ILE A 91 -2.21 3.09 -12.69
CA ILE A 91 -1.87 3.88 -13.88
C ILE A 91 -3.13 4.57 -14.37
N PHE A 92 -3.05 5.89 -14.54
CA PHE A 92 -4.10 6.76 -15.05
C PHE A 92 -3.66 7.32 -16.40
N LEU A 93 -4.48 7.15 -17.43
CA LEU A 93 -4.29 7.77 -18.74
C LEU A 93 -5.08 9.07 -18.79
N HIS A 94 -4.42 10.16 -19.17
CA HIS A 94 -5.08 11.39 -19.55
C HIS A 94 -5.67 11.18 -20.95
N THR A 95 -6.99 11.28 -21.07
CA THR A 95 -7.67 11.33 -22.38
C THR A 95 -8.11 12.76 -22.58
N ASP A 96 -7.71 13.38 -23.69
CA ASP A 96 -7.88 14.80 -24.02
C ASP A 96 -9.37 15.24 -24.07
N GLY A 97 -10.00 15.37 -22.90
CA GLY A 97 -11.36 15.89 -22.74
C GLY A 97 -12.32 15.07 -21.87
N HIS A 98 -11.98 13.85 -21.44
CA HIS A 98 -12.95 12.95 -20.76
C HIS A 98 -12.48 12.32 -19.43
N GLY A 99 -11.43 12.86 -18.81
CA GLY A 99 -10.95 12.42 -17.50
C GLY A 99 -9.98 11.23 -17.54
N TYR A 100 -9.67 10.69 -16.37
CA TYR A 100 -8.63 9.66 -16.22
C TYR A 100 -9.18 8.25 -16.46
N LYS A 101 -8.64 7.52 -17.45
CA LYS A 101 -8.98 6.11 -17.70
C LYS A 101 -7.98 5.16 -17.03
N TYR A 102 -8.45 4.11 -16.37
CA TYR A 102 -7.60 3.14 -15.67
C TYR A 102 -7.05 2.09 -16.64
N PHE A 103 -5.73 1.85 -16.59
CA PHE A 103 -5.07 0.74 -17.29
C PHE A 103 -4.53 -0.27 -16.26
N SER A 104 -4.83 -1.55 -16.47
CA SER A 104 -4.23 -2.66 -15.73
C SER A 104 -3.49 -3.56 -16.72
N GLY A 105 -2.25 -3.93 -16.39
CA GLY A 105 -1.28 -4.60 -17.27
C GLY A 105 -1.67 -5.98 -17.81
N LYS A 106 -2.84 -6.53 -17.42
CA LYS A 106 -3.35 -7.78 -18.02
C LYS A 106 -4.01 -7.59 -19.39
N ASN A 107 -4.27 -6.35 -19.81
CA ASN A 107 -4.88 -6.05 -21.10
C ASN A 107 -3.79 -5.68 -22.11
N VAL A 108 -3.03 -6.70 -22.52
CA VAL A 108 -2.22 -6.63 -23.73
C VAL A 108 -3.17 -6.41 -24.91
N LEU A 109 -3.02 -5.26 -25.56
CA LEU A 109 -3.30 -4.98 -26.96
C LEU A 109 -4.34 -5.91 -27.62
N MET A 110 -5.62 -5.56 -27.55
CA MET A 110 -6.60 -6.01 -28.52
C MET A 110 -7.16 -4.79 -29.25
N PRO A 111 -7.00 -4.70 -30.59
CA PRO A 111 -7.63 -3.66 -31.37
C PRO A 111 -9.15 -3.81 -31.35
N SER A 112 -9.82 -2.68 -31.07
CA SER A 112 -11.22 -2.36 -31.34
C SER A 112 -12.33 -3.23 -30.75
N SER A 113 -13.25 -2.52 -30.09
CA SER A 113 -14.63 -2.87 -29.76
C SER A 113 -14.86 -3.79 -28.55
N LYS A 114 -15.53 -3.21 -27.55
CA LYS A 114 -16.15 -3.81 -26.35
C LYS A 114 -15.17 -4.13 -25.21
N VAL A 115 -15.07 -3.18 -24.27
CA VAL A 115 -14.37 -3.36 -23.00
C VAL A 115 -15.40 -3.58 -21.89
N THR A 116 -15.39 -4.78 -21.30
CA THR A 116 -15.94 -5.05 -19.97
C THR A 116 -14.80 -4.95 -18.95
N PHE A 117 -15.07 -4.27 -17.83
CA PHE A 117 -14.04 -3.92 -16.83
C PHE A 117 -14.13 -4.85 -15.62
N HIS A 118 -13.00 -5.43 -15.22
CA HIS A 118 -12.84 -6.07 -13.92
C HIS A 118 -11.53 -5.62 -13.25
N ASP A 119 -11.59 -5.42 -11.93
CA ASP A 119 -10.50 -5.00 -11.05
C ASP A 119 -9.38 -6.04 -11.00
N VAL A 120 -8.12 -5.61 -11.17
CA VAL A 120 -6.96 -6.49 -10.98
C VAL A 120 -5.89 -5.82 -10.13
N HIS A 121 -5.42 -6.57 -9.15
CA HIS A 121 -4.52 -6.19 -8.07
C HIS A 121 -3.08 -6.59 -8.42
N PHE A 122 -2.14 -5.64 -8.47
CA PHE A 122 -0.71 -5.93 -8.49
C PHE A 122 -0.11 -5.63 -7.13
N MET A 123 0.55 -6.62 -6.53
CA MET A 123 1.16 -6.60 -5.21
C MET A 123 2.65 -6.25 -5.36
N LEU A 124 3.12 -5.21 -4.66
CA LEU A 124 4.54 -5.08 -4.33
C LEU A 124 4.73 -5.80 -2.98
N THR A 125 5.15 -7.05 -3.04
CA THR A 125 5.71 -7.80 -1.90
C THR A 125 7.21 -7.60 -1.83
#